data_AF-Q80XL7-F1
#
_entry.id   AF-Q80XL7-F1
#
_cell.length_a   1.000
_cell.length_b   1.000
_cell.length_c   1.000
_cell.angle_alpha   90.00
_cell.angle_beta   90.00
_cell.angle_gamma   90.00
#
_symmetry.space_group_name_H-M   'P 1'
#
loop_
_entity.id
_entity.type
_entity.pdbx_description
1 polymer ?
#
loop_
_entity_poly.entity_id
_entity_poly.type
_entity_poly.pdbx_seq_one_letter_code
_entity_poly.pdbx_strand_id
1 'polypeptide(L)'
;MALVRWGLKRQNFHPLRRRRRALLLKLTVVIISVLLFCEYFIYYLVLFRCHWPEVKTLAHGGRQEPVLKAMFLADTHLLGEIRGHWLDKLRREWQMERAFQTALWLLQPEVVFILGDIFDEGKWSSDQAWADDVQRFQRMFRHDSHVQLKVVIGNHDVGFHYQMSKYRIKRFEKVFGSERLLSLKGVNFVMVNSVAMEGDGCIICSEEEAELREISRKLNCSQEVPGSSQCDREPEPRLPLSAPVLLQHYPLYRASDANCSGEDAAPPEERNVPFEEKYDVLSREASQKLLWWLRPRLVLSGHTHSACEVLHPGGAPEVSVPSFSWRNRNNPSFIMGSLTSRDYALSKCYLPFEDTVLTMYGAAAGFLMILILVHFEHLPSPFLCGWKLCRLHMRR
;
A
#
# COMPACT_ATOMS: atom_id res chain seq x y z
N MET A 1 -65.47 -49.74 -30.42
CA MET A 1 -65.19 -49.14 -29.09
C MET A 1 -64.58 -47.77 -29.32
N ALA A 2 -65.13 -46.73 -28.69
CA ALA A 2 -64.84 -45.33 -28.99
C ALA A 2 -63.43 -44.91 -28.53
N LEU A 3 -62.69 -44.26 -29.44
CA LEU A 3 -61.40 -43.62 -29.19
C LEU A 3 -61.60 -42.35 -28.35
N VAL A 4 -61.41 -42.45 -27.04
CA VAL A 4 -61.38 -41.30 -26.15
C VAL A 4 -60.03 -40.58 -26.33
N ARG A 5 -60.02 -39.52 -27.15
CA ARG A 5 -58.90 -38.55 -27.21
C ARG A 5 -58.83 -37.81 -25.88
N TRP A 6 -57.94 -38.24 -24.98
CA TRP A 6 -57.49 -37.41 -23.87
C TRP A 6 -56.66 -36.26 -24.41
N GLY A 7 -57.31 -35.10 -24.60
CA GLY A 7 -56.59 -33.84 -24.70
C GLY A 7 -55.85 -33.61 -23.38
N LEU A 8 -54.54 -33.88 -23.37
CA LEU A 8 -53.65 -33.35 -22.34
C LEU A 8 -53.79 -31.82 -22.37
N LYS A 9 -54.62 -31.29 -21.47
CA LYS A 9 -54.55 -29.89 -21.07
C LYS A 9 -53.09 -29.65 -20.70
N ARG A 10 -52.35 -28.89 -21.52
CA ARG A 10 -51.11 -28.23 -21.13
C ARG A 10 -51.46 -27.39 -19.90
N GLN A 11 -51.37 -27.99 -18.72
CA GLN A 11 -51.47 -27.26 -17.47
C GLN A 11 -50.37 -26.22 -17.50
N ASN A 12 -50.74 -24.96 -17.29
CA ASN A 12 -49.88 -23.80 -17.46
C ASN A 12 -48.69 -23.83 -16.47
N PHE A 13 -47.63 -24.58 -16.78
CA PHE A 13 -46.32 -24.52 -16.09
C PHE A 13 -45.52 -23.26 -16.50
N HIS A 14 -45.95 -22.57 -17.55
CA HIS A 14 -45.34 -21.34 -18.05
C HIS A 14 -45.24 -20.18 -17.04
N PRO A 15 -46.26 -19.86 -16.22
CA PRO A 15 -46.20 -18.75 -15.26
C PRO A 15 -45.18 -19.01 -14.15
N LEU A 16 -45.13 -20.24 -13.62
CA LEU A 16 -44.21 -20.62 -12.55
C LEU A 16 -42.75 -20.59 -13.04
N ARG A 17 -42.50 -21.14 -14.23
CA ARG A 17 -41.18 -21.09 -14.88
C ARG A 17 -40.75 -19.65 -15.17
N ARG A 18 -41.67 -18.80 -15.64
CA ARG A 18 -41.41 -17.37 -15.89
C ARG A 18 -41.10 -16.62 -14.60
N ARG A 19 -41.84 -16.89 -13.51
CA ARG A 19 -41.59 -16.30 -12.18
C ARG A 19 -40.23 -16.70 -11.62
N ARG A 20 -39.88 -17.99 -11.63
CA ARG A 20 -38.57 -18.48 -11.18
C ARG A 20 -37.41 -17.88 -11.98
N ARG A 21 -37.55 -17.81 -13.31
CA ARG A 21 -36.57 -17.14 -14.19
C ARG A 21 -36.40 -15.66 -13.85
N ALA A 22 -37.51 -14.96 -13.58
CA ALA A 22 -37.46 -13.56 -13.18
C ALA A 22 -36.80 -13.35 -11.81
N LEU A 23 -37.04 -14.24 -10.84
CA LEU A 23 -36.33 -14.21 -9.56
C LEU A 23 -34.83 -14.44 -9.77
N LEU A 24 -34.46 -15.52 -10.46
CA LEU A 24 -33.06 -15.85 -10.71
C LEU A 24 -32.33 -14.68 -11.38
N LEU A 25 -32.93 -14.06 -12.40
CA LEU A 25 -32.37 -12.88 -13.05
C LEU A 25 -32.15 -11.72 -12.06
N LYS A 26 -33.14 -11.43 -11.20
CA LYS A 26 -33.00 -10.37 -10.19
C LYS A 26 -31.87 -10.67 -9.20
N LEU A 27 -31.79 -11.89 -8.69
CA LEU A 27 -30.73 -12.31 -7.76
C LEU A 27 -29.36 -12.19 -8.43
N THR A 28 -29.23 -12.69 -9.66
CA THR A 28 -27.99 -12.60 -10.44
C THR A 28 -27.58 -11.14 -10.67
N VAL A 29 -28.50 -10.26 -11.06
CA VAL A 29 -28.21 -8.83 -11.24
C VAL A 29 -27.71 -8.21 -9.94
N VAL A 30 -28.39 -8.45 -8.81
CA VAL A 30 -27.96 -7.90 -7.51
C VAL A 30 -26.58 -8.43 -7.11
N ILE A 31 -26.34 -9.74 -7.22
CA ILE A 31 -25.04 -10.35 -6.90
C ILE A 31 -23.93 -9.74 -7.75
N ILE A 32 -24.13 -9.66 -9.08
CA ILE A 32 -23.14 -9.08 -9.99
C ILE A 32 -22.90 -7.60 -9.67
N SER A 33 -23.96 -6.81 -9.43
CA SER A 33 -23.82 -5.40 -9.09
C SER A 33 -23.02 -5.20 -7.80
N VAL A 34 -23.27 -6.01 -6.78
CA VAL A 34 -22.55 -5.92 -5.50
C VAL A 34 -21.10 -6.33 -5.66
N LEU A 35 -20.81 -7.42 -6.38
CA LEU A 35 -19.44 -7.84 -6.69
C LEU A 35 -18.69 -6.76 -7.48
N LEU A 36 -19.29 -6.23 -8.55
CA LEU A 36 -18.67 -5.15 -9.32
C LEU A 36 -18.44 -3.89 -8.48
N PHE A 37 -19.37 -3.56 -7.58
CA PHE A 37 -19.19 -2.42 -6.70
C PHE A 37 -18.04 -2.65 -5.71
N CYS A 38 -18.10 -3.73 -4.93
CA CYS A 38 -17.20 -4.02 -3.82
C CYS A 38 -15.79 -4.41 -4.29
N GLU A 39 -15.66 -5.08 -5.42
CA GLU A 39 -14.38 -5.57 -5.93
C GLU A 39 -13.73 -4.66 -6.96
N TYR A 40 -14.44 -3.64 -7.45
CA TYR A 40 -13.92 -2.79 -8.52
C TYR A 40 -14.29 -1.31 -8.34
N PHE A 41 -15.57 -0.93 -8.39
CA PHE A 41 -15.94 0.49 -8.44
C PHE A 41 -15.62 1.27 -7.17
N ILE A 42 -15.67 0.63 -6.00
CA ILE A 42 -15.39 1.31 -4.72
C ILE A 42 -13.98 1.90 -4.68
N TYR A 43 -12.99 1.24 -5.28
CA TYR A 43 -11.62 1.73 -5.34
C TYR A 43 -11.54 3.04 -6.12
N TYR A 44 -12.22 3.13 -7.27
CA TYR A 44 -12.30 4.37 -8.03
C TYR A 44 -13.01 5.48 -7.25
N LEU A 45 -14.13 5.16 -6.59
CA LEU A 45 -14.88 6.16 -5.82
C LEU A 45 -14.05 6.77 -4.67
N VAL A 46 -13.25 5.95 -3.99
CA VAL A 46 -12.41 6.41 -2.89
C VAL A 46 -11.18 7.13 -3.41
N LEU A 47 -10.44 6.54 -4.35
CA LEU A 47 -9.17 7.07 -4.86
C LEU A 47 -9.34 8.31 -5.73
N PHE A 48 -10.49 8.51 -6.38
CA PHE A 48 -10.77 9.71 -7.16
C PHE A 48 -10.75 11.01 -6.32
N ARG A 49 -10.85 10.90 -4.99
CA ARG A 49 -10.75 12.04 -4.07
C ARG A 49 -9.30 12.45 -3.77
N CYS A 50 -8.32 11.61 -4.12
CA CYS A 50 -6.91 11.87 -3.86
C CYS A 50 -6.33 12.81 -4.92
N HIS A 51 -5.62 13.85 -4.46
CA HIS A 51 -5.00 14.84 -5.32
C HIS A 51 -3.55 15.04 -4.92
N TRP A 52 -2.70 15.29 -5.90
CA TRP A 52 -1.31 15.67 -5.65
C TRP A 52 -1.26 16.99 -4.87
N PRO A 53 -0.47 17.07 -3.79
CA PRO A 53 -0.38 18.26 -2.97
C PRO A 53 0.42 19.35 -3.70
N GLU A 54 0.03 20.60 -3.55
CA GLU A 54 0.75 21.73 -4.16
C GLU A 54 2.07 21.99 -3.41
N VAL A 55 3.18 22.03 -4.15
CA VAL A 55 4.51 22.38 -3.63
C VAL A 55 4.93 23.73 -4.18
N LYS A 56 5.57 24.56 -3.35
CA LYS A 56 6.08 25.86 -3.77
C LYS A 56 7.19 25.66 -4.81
N THR A 57 6.94 26.10 -6.04
CA THR A 57 7.98 26.16 -7.07
C THR A 57 8.55 27.57 -7.11
N LEU A 58 9.82 27.74 -6.74
CA LEU A 58 10.50 29.01 -6.96
C LEU A 58 10.87 29.10 -8.44
N ALA A 59 10.43 30.16 -9.13
CA ALA A 59 10.91 30.45 -10.47
C ALA A 59 12.38 30.91 -10.38
N HIS A 60 13.34 30.03 -10.66
CA HIS A 60 14.73 30.44 -10.81
C HIS A 60 14.99 30.78 -12.28
N GLY A 61 15.32 32.04 -12.56
CA GLY A 61 15.61 32.50 -13.94
C GLY A 61 14.44 32.37 -14.93
N GLY A 62 13.19 32.37 -14.45
CA GLY A 62 11.98 32.29 -15.28
C GLY A 62 11.54 30.87 -15.68
N ARG A 63 12.24 29.81 -15.26
CA ARG A 63 11.78 28.42 -15.42
C ARG A 63 11.24 27.88 -14.09
N GLN A 64 10.07 27.27 -14.12
CA GLN A 64 9.53 26.53 -12.99
C GLN A 64 10.40 25.29 -12.73
N GLU A 65 10.71 25.06 -11.46
CA GLU A 65 11.42 23.87 -11.02
C GLU A 65 10.58 22.61 -11.32
N PRO A 66 11.18 21.53 -11.86
CA PRO A 66 10.43 20.31 -12.15
C PRO A 66 9.91 19.69 -10.84
N VAL A 67 8.61 19.38 -10.83
CA VAL A 67 7.97 18.64 -9.73
C VAL A 67 8.01 17.15 -10.06
N LEU A 68 8.50 16.36 -9.11
CA LEU A 68 8.46 14.91 -9.12
C LEU A 68 7.23 14.43 -8.34
N LYS A 69 6.42 13.59 -8.96
CA LYS A 69 5.28 12.93 -8.31
C LYS A 69 5.67 11.54 -7.85
N ALA A 70 5.77 11.33 -6.55
CA ALA A 70 6.15 10.06 -5.94
C ALA A 70 5.03 9.48 -5.08
N MET A 71 4.82 8.16 -5.15
CA MET A 71 3.98 7.42 -4.21
C MET A 71 4.84 6.61 -3.25
N PHE A 72 4.42 6.52 -1.99
CA PHE A 72 5.09 5.76 -0.94
C PHE A 72 4.09 4.79 -0.31
N LEU A 73 4.36 3.50 -0.42
CA LEU A 73 3.62 2.39 0.18
C LEU A 73 4.50 1.74 1.24
N ALA A 74 3.91 1.00 2.17
CA ALA A 74 4.65 0.16 3.11
C ALA A 74 3.84 -1.08 3.49
N ASP A 75 4.52 -2.11 4.00
CA ASP A 75 3.91 -3.24 4.71
C ASP A 75 2.79 -3.91 3.91
N THR A 76 3.11 -4.33 2.68
CA THR A 76 2.16 -5.03 1.82
C THR A 76 1.87 -6.45 2.32
N HIS A 77 2.84 -7.09 3.00
CA HIS A 77 2.68 -8.40 3.64
C HIS A 77 2.02 -9.44 2.76
N LEU A 78 2.59 -9.69 1.57
CA LEU A 78 2.15 -10.78 0.71
C LEU A 78 2.21 -12.09 1.47
N LEU A 79 1.09 -12.81 1.51
CA LEU A 79 0.96 -14.02 2.32
C LEU A 79 1.81 -15.15 1.73
N GLY A 80 2.71 -15.68 2.55
CA GLY A 80 3.55 -16.82 2.21
C GLY A 80 2.84 -18.16 2.25
N GLU A 81 3.59 -19.22 1.98
CA GLU A 81 3.12 -20.60 1.88
C GLU A 81 2.78 -21.23 3.25
N ILE A 82 3.45 -20.81 4.32
CA ILE A 82 3.48 -21.55 5.59
C ILE A 82 2.26 -21.19 6.45
N ARG A 83 2.01 -19.90 6.68
CA ARG A 83 0.92 -19.38 7.53
C ARG A 83 -0.17 -18.67 6.73
N GLY A 84 -0.03 -18.59 5.41
CA GLY A 84 -1.00 -17.92 4.53
C GLY A 84 -2.22 -18.77 4.21
N HIS A 85 -3.36 -18.51 4.86
CA HIS A 85 -4.62 -19.14 4.49
C HIS A 85 -5.09 -18.66 3.10
N TRP A 86 -5.52 -19.59 2.22
CA TRP A 86 -5.79 -19.28 0.81
C TRP A 86 -6.86 -18.20 0.59
N LEU A 87 -7.91 -18.15 1.41
CA LEU A 87 -8.98 -17.17 1.27
C LEU A 87 -8.52 -15.78 1.72
N ASP A 88 -7.71 -15.72 2.78
CA ASP A 88 -7.12 -14.47 3.25
C ASP A 88 -6.16 -13.96 2.17
N LYS A 89 -5.29 -14.84 1.65
CA LYS A 89 -4.40 -14.56 0.53
C LYS A 89 -5.16 -13.98 -0.66
N LEU A 90 -6.22 -14.66 -1.13
CA LEU A 90 -7.05 -14.17 -2.23
C LEU A 90 -7.60 -12.77 -1.95
N ARG A 91 -8.11 -12.53 -0.74
CA ARG A 91 -8.76 -11.26 -0.38
C ARG A 91 -7.77 -10.10 -0.28
N ARG A 92 -6.65 -10.29 0.44
CA ARG A 92 -5.63 -9.24 0.66
C ARG A 92 -4.88 -8.92 -0.62
N GLU A 93 -4.46 -9.94 -1.35
CA GLU A 93 -3.75 -9.76 -2.63
C GLU A 93 -4.66 -9.10 -3.68
N TRP A 94 -5.94 -9.50 -3.76
CA TRP A 94 -6.89 -8.82 -4.63
C TRP A 94 -7.06 -7.34 -4.27
N GLN A 95 -7.21 -7.01 -2.99
CA GLN A 95 -7.33 -5.63 -2.55
C GLN A 95 -6.10 -4.80 -2.94
N MET A 96 -4.91 -5.29 -2.65
CA MET A 96 -3.68 -4.57 -2.99
C MET A 96 -3.53 -4.37 -4.50
N GLU A 97 -3.78 -5.42 -5.29
CA GLU A 97 -3.72 -5.30 -6.75
C GLU A 97 -4.74 -4.28 -7.27
N ARG A 98 -6.00 -4.37 -6.84
CA ARG A 98 -7.03 -3.45 -7.30
C ARG A 98 -6.74 -2.02 -6.87
N ALA A 99 -6.31 -1.80 -5.63
CA ALA A 99 -5.94 -0.50 -5.11
C ALA A 99 -4.76 0.10 -5.90
N PHE A 100 -3.67 -0.66 -6.06
CA PHE A 100 -2.47 -0.20 -6.74
C PHE A 100 -2.73 0.13 -8.21
N GLN A 101 -3.41 -0.77 -8.94
CA GLN A 101 -3.72 -0.56 -10.35
C GLN A 101 -4.65 0.63 -10.57
N THR A 102 -5.64 0.82 -9.69
CA THR A 102 -6.55 1.97 -9.75
C THR A 102 -5.81 3.27 -9.42
N ALA A 103 -4.93 3.25 -8.41
CA ALA A 103 -4.12 4.40 -8.03
C ALA A 103 -3.15 4.82 -9.15
N LEU A 104 -2.45 3.87 -9.78
CA LEU A 104 -1.61 4.16 -10.94
C LEU A 104 -2.40 4.80 -12.06
N TRP A 105 -3.57 4.24 -12.42
CA TRP A 105 -4.40 4.76 -13.50
C TRP A 105 -4.90 6.18 -13.22
N LEU A 106 -5.35 6.48 -12.00
CA LEU A 106 -5.88 7.78 -11.62
C LEU A 106 -4.79 8.84 -11.40
N LEU A 107 -3.71 8.47 -10.72
CA LEU A 107 -2.76 9.43 -10.14
C LEU A 107 -1.51 9.59 -10.99
N GLN A 108 -1.13 8.58 -11.78
CA GLN A 108 0.02 8.60 -12.70
C GLN A 108 1.31 9.13 -12.02
N PRO A 109 1.81 8.45 -10.96
CA PRO A 109 3.09 8.80 -10.36
C PRO A 109 4.24 8.50 -11.32
N GLU A 110 5.38 9.16 -11.13
CA GLU A 110 6.61 8.88 -11.88
C GLU A 110 7.48 7.83 -11.19
N VAL A 111 7.37 7.76 -9.86
CA VAL A 111 8.07 6.77 -9.04
C VAL A 111 7.17 6.30 -7.91
N VAL A 112 7.25 5.02 -7.61
CA VAL A 112 6.63 4.38 -6.45
C VAL A 112 7.75 3.78 -5.61
N PHE A 113 7.72 4.07 -4.31
CA PHE A 113 8.56 3.41 -3.32
C PHE A 113 7.71 2.48 -2.44
N ILE A 114 8.21 1.27 -2.16
CA ILE A 114 7.63 0.39 -1.14
C ILE A 114 8.65 0.21 -0.01
N LEU A 115 8.28 0.63 1.19
CA LEU A 115 9.16 0.77 2.34
C LEU A 115 9.22 -0.50 3.18
N GLY A 116 9.63 -1.61 2.56
CA GLY A 116 9.83 -2.90 3.23
C GLY A 116 8.56 -3.70 3.52
N ASP A 117 8.80 -4.91 4.00
CA ASP A 117 7.80 -5.94 4.33
C ASP A 117 6.87 -6.21 3.14
N ILE A 118 7.53 -6.53 2.02
CA ILE A 118 6.85 -6.94 0.80
C ILE A 118 6.18 -8.27 1.02
N PHE A 119 6.93 -9.23 1.56
CA PHE A 119 6.50 -10.59 1.82
C PHE A 119 6.43 -10.84 3.33
N ASP A 120 5.36 -11.48 3.82
CA ASP A 120 5.20 -11.79 5.24
C ASP A 120 6.18 -12.91 5.70
N GLU A 121 6.62 -13.76 4.76
CA GLU A 121 7.40 -14.97 5.06
C GLU A 121 8.72 -15.06 4.30
N GLY A 122 9.20 -13.98 3.67
CA GLY A 122 10.42 -14.00 2.86
C GLY A 122 11.63 -14.59 3.59
N LYS A 123 11.75 -14.32 4.89
CA LYS A 123 12.75 -14.90 5.79
C LYS A 123 12.72 -16.42 5.92
N TRP A 124 11.58 -17.06 5.68
CA TRP A 124 11.35 -18.51 5.77
C TRP A 124 11.12 -19.20 4.42
N SER A 125 10.86 -18.45 3.35
CA SER A 125 10.55 -19.02 2.03
C SER A 125 11.71 -19.85 1.47
N SER A 126 11.38 -21.05 0.99
CA SER A 126 12.22 -21.84 0.08
C SER A 126 12.48 -21.07 -1.22
N ASP A 127 13.44 -21.52 -2.04
CA ASP A 127 13.70 -20.90 -3.36
C ASP A 127 12.45 -20.90 -4.26
N GLN A 128 11.66 -21.98 -4.22
CA GLN A 128 10.42 -22.08 -4.99
C GLN A 128 9.32 -21.16 -4.46
N ALA A 129 9.07 -21.19 -3.14
CA ALA A 129 8.08 -20.31 -2.53
C ALA A 129 8.42 -18.83 -2.75
N TRP A 130 9.71 -18.48 -2.64
CA TRP A 130 10.21 -17.14 -2.98
C TRP A 130 9.92 -16.76 -4.43
N ALA A 131 10.20 -17.65 -5.39
CA ALA A 131 9.93 -17.38 -6.80
C ALA A 131 8.43 -17.18 -7.07
N ASP A 132 7.57 -17.98 -6.44
CA ASP A 132 6.12 -17.87 -6.56
C ASP A 132 5.60 -16.57 -5.92
N ASP A 133 6.16 -16.15 -4.79
CA ASP A 133 5.85 -14.88 -4.13
C ASP A 133 6.25 -13.69 -5.01
N VAL A 134 7.45 -13.73 -5.59
CA VAL A 134 7.95 -12.71 -6.54
C VAL A 134 7.06 -12.61 -7.77
N GLN A 135 6.62 -13.74 -8.34
CA GLN A 135 5.72 -13.72 -9.50
C GLN A 135 4.39 -13.03 -9.17
N ARG A 136 3.82 -13.30 -7.99
CA ARG A 136 2.59 -12.64 -7.55
C ARG A 136 2.81 -11.15 -7.32
N PHE A 137 3.91 -10.77 -6.67
CA PHE A 137 4.29 -9.37 -6.51
C PHE A 137 4.33 -8.64 -7.85
N GLN A 138 5.08 -9.18 -8.82
CA GLN A 138 5.23 -8.57 -10.15
C GLN A 138 3.90 -8.41 -10.89
N ARG A 139 2.98 -9.37 -10.70
CA ARG A 139 1.61 -9.28 -11.26
C ARG A 139 0.80 -8.18 -10.60
N MET A 140 0.81 -8.09 -9.27
CA MET A 140 -0.01 -7.15 -8.52
C MET A 140 0.47 -5.71 -8.67
N PHE A 141 1.79 -5.51 -8.58
CA PHE A 141 2.46 -4.22 -8.68
C PHE A 141 3.00 -3.92 -10.08
N ARG A 142 2.41 -4.55 -11.12
CA ARG A 142 2.73 -4.24 -12.51
C ARG A 142 2.50 -2.75 -12.80
N HIS A 143 3.38 -2.17 -13.60
CA HIS A 143 3.37 -0.76 -13.93
C HIS A 143 3.92 -0.56 -15.34
N ASP A 144 3.60 0.59 -15.94
CA ASP A 144 4.11 0.96 -17.25
C ASP A 144 5.59 1.38 -17.17
N SER A 145 6.29 1.32 -18.30
CA SER A 145 7.73 1.59 -18.38
C SER A 145 8.17 3.00 -17.99
N HIS A 146 7.24 3.96 -17.93
CA HIS A 146 7.52 5.34 -17.51
C HIS A 146 7.45 5.52 -15.98
N VAL A 147 6.96 4.53 -15.25
CA VAL A 147 6.90 4.53 -13.78
C VAL A 147 8.05 3.70 -13.25
N GLN A 148 8.82 4.24 -12.31
CA GLN A 148 9.83 3.46 -11.59
C GLN A 148 9.24 2.86 -10.31
N LEU A 149 9.54 1.60 -10.02
CA LEU A 149 9.23 0.96 -8.74
C LEU A 149 10.53 0.66 -8.01
N LYS A 150 10.68 1.21 -6.81
CA LYS A 150 11.85 1.04 -5.94
C LYS A 150 11.41 0.46 -4.61
N VAL A 151 12.20 -0.44 -4.06
CA VAL A 151 11.79 -1.20 -2.88
C VAL A 151 12.92 -1.19 -1.85
N VAL A 152 12.56 -0.89 -0.62
CA VAL A 152 13.44 -0.99 0.56
C VAL A 152 13.24 -2.36 1.20
N ILE A 153 14.30 -2.92 1.78
CA ILE A 153 14.25 -4.19 2.53
C ILE A 153 13.52 -4.01 3.86
N GLY A 154 12.56 -4.89 4.18
CA GLY A 154 12.00 -5.06 5.52
C GLY A 154 12.44 -6.34 6.22
N ASN A 155 12.07 -6.48 7.49
CA ASN A 155 12.47 -7.61 8.34
C ASN A 155 11.69 -8.89 8.05
N HIS A 156 10.48 -8.81 7.48
CA HIS A 156 9.77 -10.00 7.01
C HIS A 156 10.39 -10.54 5.70
N ASP A 157 10.99 -9.67 4.89
CA ASP A 157 11.61 -10.05 3.62
C ASP A 157 12.88 -10.88 3.82
N VAL A 158 13.75 -10.47 4.75
CA VAL A 158 15.08 -11.09 4.95
C VAL A 158 15.34 -11.64 6.35
N GLY A 159 14.48 -11.34 7.32
CA GLY A 159 14.64 -11.68 8.73
C GLY A 159 15.03 -10.46 9.56
N PHE A 160 14.75 -10.49 10.86
CA PHE A 160 15.36 -9.56 11.82
C PHE A 160 16.89 -9.70 11.81
N HIS A 161 17.62 -8.79 12.46
CA HIS A 161 19.10 -8.77 12.47
C HIS A 161 19.76 -10.15 12.63
N TYR A 162 19.39 -10.92 13.66
CA TYR A 162 19.97 -12.25 13.91
C TYR A 162 19.49 -13.37 12.96
N GLN A 163 18.48 -13.09 12.15
CA GLN A 163 17.95 -14.00 11.14
C GLN A 163 18.34 -13.59 9.70
N MET A 164 18.76 -12.36 9.48
CA MET A 164 19.23 -11.93 8.16
C MET A 164 20.51 -12.66 7.77
N SER A 165 20.72 -12.82 6.46
CA SER A 165 21.92 -13.45 5.92
C SER A 165 22.27 -12.88 4.56
N LYS A 166 23.55 -12.96 4.19
CA LYS A 166 24.01 -12.55 2.85
C LYS A 166 23.24 -13.23 1.72
N TYR A 167 22.82 -14.48 1.91
CA TYR A 167 22.00 -15.19 0.93
C TYR A 167 20.62 -14.55 0.77
N ARG A 168 19.91 -14.27 1.87
CA ARG A 168 18.57 -13.66 1.82
C ARG A 168 18.61 -12.25 1.24
N ILE A 169 19.59 -11.44 1.64
CA ILE A 169 19.80 -10.08 1.10
C ILE A 169 20.08 -10.14 -0.40
N LYS A 170 21.04 -10.96 -0.84
CA LYS A 170 21.35 -11.07 -2.28
C LYS A 170 20.17 -11.59 -3.10
N ARG A 171 19.39 -12.52 -2.55
CA ARG A 171 18.17 -13.03 -3.20
C ARG A 171 17.12 -11.93 -3.36
N PHE A 172 16.95 -11.09 -2.34
CA PHE A 172 16.08 -9.92 -2.40
C PHE A 172 16.58 -8.90 -3.44
N GLU A 173 17.84 -8.50 -3.35
CA GLU A 173 18.46 -7.50 -4.23
C GLU A 173 18.51 -7.95 -5.69
N LYS A 174 18.56 -9.25 -5.96
CA LYS A 174 18.44 -9.80 -7.32
C LYS A 174 17.10 -9.45 -7.98
N VAL A 175 16.04 -9.29 -7.19
CA VAL A 175 14.68 -8.97 -7.68
C VAL A 175 14.45 -7.46 -7.69
N PHE A 176 14.87 -6.77 -6.63
CA PHE A 176 14.50 -5.38 -6.39
C PHE A 176 15.62 -4.36 -6.62
N GLY A 177 16.84 -4.83 -6.89
CA GLY A 177 18.02 -3.99 -6.97
C GLY A 177 18.72 -3.81 -5.63
N SER A 178 20.00 -3.42 -5.70
CA SER A 178 20.84 -3.09 -4.54
C SER A 178 21.18 -1.60 -4.49
N GLU A 179 20.53 -0.77 -5.30
CA GLU A 179 20.83 0.66 -5.35
C GLU A 179 20.40 1.34 -4.03
N ARG A 180 21.28 2.14 -3.43
CA ARG A 180 21.01 2.88 -2.19
C ARG A 180 20.83 4.37 -2.41
N LEU A 181 21.22 4.88 -3.57
CA LEU A 181 21.08 6.28 -3.95
C LEU A 181 20.38 6.39 -5.29
N LEU A 182 19.30 7.15 -5.34
CA LEU A 182 18.55 7.46 -6.56
C LEU A 182 18.40 8.97 -6.69
N SER A 183 18.69 9.50 -7.87
CA SER A 183 18.46 10.91 -8.20
C SER A 183 17.47 11.02 -9.34
N LEU A 184 16.32 11.66 -9.10
CA LEU A 184 15.25 11.81 -10.08
C LEU A 184 14.72 13.25 -10.06
N LYS A 185 14.69 13.92 -11.22
CA LYS A 185 14.25 15.32 -11.36
C LYS A 185 14.91 16.29 -10.35
N GLY A 186 16.18 16.06 -10.02
CA GLY A 186 16.91 16.88 -9.07
C GLY A 186 16.66 16.53 -7.59
N VAL A 187 15.84 15.53 -7.29
CA VAL A 187 15.59 15.03 -5.93
C VAL A 187 16.49 13.84 -5.65
N ASN A 188 17.22 13.89 -4.54
CA ASN A 188 18.01 12.76 -4.06
C ASN A 188 17.19 11.92 -3.07
N PHE A 189 17.20 10.60 -3.26
CA PHE A 189 16.62 9.62 -2.36
C PHE A 189 17.73 8.69 -1.88
N VAL A 190 17.77 8.45 -0.57
CA VAL A 190 18.67 7.46 0.03
C VAL A 190 17.83 6.34 0.62
N MET A 191 17.99 5.14 0.11
CA MET A 191 17.33 3.93 0.59
C MET A 191 18.27 3.22 1.55
N VAL A 192 17.82 2.98 2.78
CA VAL A 192 18.62 2.37 3.85
C VAL A 192 18.11 0.96 4.13
N ASN A 193 19.01 0.00 4.19
CA ASN A 193 18.69 -1.30 4.75
C ASN A 193 18.68 -1.20 6.29
N SER A 194 17.53 -0.80 6.85
CA SER A 194 17.40 -0.56 8.29
C SER A 194 17.63 -1.81 9.15
N VAL A 195 17.44 -3.01 8.59
CA VAL A 195 17.76 -4.28 9.28
C VAL A 195 19.26 -4.44 9.50
N ALA A 196 20.10 -3.83 8.65
CA ALA A 196 21.56 -3.85 8.78
C ALA A 196 22.11 -2.68 9.63
N MET A 197 21.24 -1.86 10.23
CA MET A 197 21.63 -0.73 11.09
C MET A 197 21.64 -1.09 12.58
N GLU A 198 21.98 -2.33 12.92
CA GLU A 198 22.04 -2.85 14.29
C GLU A 198 23.09 -2.14 15.17
N GLY A 199 24.24 -1.81 14.57
CA GLY A 199 25.37 -1.19 15.25
C GLY A 199 26.33 -2.14 15.97
N ASP A 200 26.23 -3.47 15.75
CA ASP A 200 27.10 -4.49 16.36
C ASP A 200 28.39 -4.79 15.59
N GLY A 201 28.60 -4.14 14.43
CA GLY A 201 29.77 -4.35 13.59
C GLY A 201 29.75 -5.65 12.80
N CYS A 202 28.61 -6.31 12.64
CA CYS A 202 28.49 -7.47 11.76
C CYS A 202 28.97 -7.13 10.33
N ILE A 203 29.36 -8.14 9.54
CA ILE A 203 29.90 -7.91 8.19
C ILE A 203 28.90 -7.15 7.30
N ILE A 204 27.63 -7.57 7.31
CA ILE A 204 26.55 -6.92 6.53
C ILE A 204 26.33 -5.48 7.00
N CYS A 205 26.34 -5.28 8.33
CA CYS A 205 26.15 -4.00 8.98
C CYS A 205 27.27 -3.01 8.64
N SER A 206 28.50 -3.50 8.64
CA SER A 206 29.69 -2.72 8.28
C SER A 206 29.70 -2.35 6.80
N GLU A 207 29.26 -3.25 5.93
CA GLU A 207 29.08 -2.99 4.49
C GLU A 207 28.03 -1.88 4.25
N GLU A 208 26.87 -1.95 4.91
CA GLU A 208 25.82 -0.92 4.83
C GLU A 208 26.30 0.43 5.37
N GLU A 209 26.92 0.48 6.56
CA GLU A 209 27.45 1.73 7.10
C GLU A 209 28.53 2.35 6.20
N ALA A 210 29.38 1.53 5.57
CA ALA A 210 30.40 2.01 4.65
C ALA A 210 29.79 2.64 3.39
N GLU A 211 28.76 2.02 2.82
CA GLU A 211 28.04 2.54 1.65
C GLU A 211 27.32 3.86 1.99
N LEU A 212 26.66 3.95 3.15
CA LEU A 212 26.00 5.18 3.58
C LEU A 212 26.96 6.34 3.84
N ARG A 213 28.16 6.07 4.38
CA ARG A 213 29.21 7.08 4.55
C ARG A 213 29.75 7.56 3.20
N GLU A 214 29.86 6.65 2.23
CA GLU A 214 30.26 7.00 0.87
C GLU A 214 29.19 7.88 0.18
N ILE A 215 27.91 7.56 0.35
CA ILE A 215 26.80 8.40 -0.11
C ILE A 215 26.84 9.78 0.58
N SER A 216 27.08 9.83 1.88
CA SER A 216 27.25 11.08 2.63
C SER A 216 28.37 11.95 2.04
N ARG A 217 29.52 11.33 1.70
CA ARG A 217 30.63 12.02 1.04
C ARG A 217 30.21 12.59 -0.32
N LYS A 218 29.53 11.81 -1.16
CA LYS A 218 29.02 12.26 -2.47
C LYS A 218 28.02 13.43 -2.34
N LEU A 219 27.09 13.36 -1.39
CA LEU A 219 26.12 14.42 -1.11
C LEU A 219 26.75 15.69 -0.54
N ASN A 220 27.83 15.57 0.24
CA ASN A 220 28.57 16.74 0.73
C ASN A 220 29.39 17.38 -0.40
N CYS A 221 30.02 16.57 -1.26
CA CYS A 221 30.75 17.08 -2.43
C CYS A 221 29.89 17.86 -3.42
N SER A 222 28.59 17.56 -3.54
CA SER A 222 27.68 18.36 -4.39
C SER A 222 27.33 19.73 -3.78
N GLN A 223 27.56 19.94 -2.49
CA GLN A 223 27.34 21.21 -1.79
C GLN A 223 28.55 22.15 -1.85
N GLU A 224 29.74 21.62 -2.15
CA GLU A 224 30.98 22.40 -2.15
C GLU A 224 31.15 23.25 -3.43
N VAL A 225 31.80 24.40 -3.28
CA VAL A 225 32.20 25.26 -4.40
C VAL A 225 33.20 24.49 -5.27
N PRO A 226 33.08 24.50 -6.61
CA PRO A 226 34.06 23.87 -7.49
C PRO A 226 35.50 24.32 -7.16
N GLY A 227 36.42 23.37 -6.96
CA GLY A 227 37.83 23.64 -6.60
C GLY A 227 38.29 23.09 -5.24
N SER A 228 37.45 22.37 -4.50
CA SER A 228 37.89 21.61 -3.31
C SER A 228 38.56 20.29 -3.74
N SER A 229 39.82 20.12 -3.34
CA SER A 229 40.73 19.09 -3.91
C SER A 229 40.30 17.63 -3.73
N GLN A 230 39.39 17.33 -2.79
CA GLN A 230 38.90 15.98 -2.55
C GLN A 230 37.72 15.58 -3.45
N CYS A 231 36.88 16.54 -3.87
CA CYS A 231 35.67 16.29 -4.67
C CYS A 231 35.90 16.42 -6.17
N ASP A 232 37.01 17.03 -6.60
CA ASP A 232 37.37 17.20 -8.02
C ASP A 232 37.86 15.91 -8.71
N ARG A 233 38.08 14.82 -7.95
CA ARG A 233 38.59 13.54 -8.49
C ARG A 233 37.51 12.52 -8.88
N GLU A 234 36.24 12.86 -8.72
CA GLU A 234 35.12 11.95 -9.05
C GLU A 234 34.93 11.85 -10.57
N PRO A 235 34.92 10.64 -11.17
CA PRO A 235 34.56 10.47 -12.58
C PRO A 235 33.04 10.59 -12.83
N GLU A 236 32.22 10.47 -11.78
CA GLU A 236 30.76 10.50 -11.87
C GLU A 236 30.19 11.93 -11.95
N PRO A 237 29.03 12.13 -12.60
CA PRO A 237 28.34 13.41 -12.58
C PRO A 237 28.02 13.82 -11.14
N ARG A 238 28.22 15.11 -10.82
CA ARG A 238 27.84 15.66 -9.52
C ARG A 238 26.34 15.48 -9.28
N LEU A 239 25.98 15.03 -8.09
CA LEU A 239 24.59 14.94 -7.64
C LEU A 239 23.93 16.32 -7.64
N PRO A 240 22.60 16.40 -7.86
CA PRO A 240 21.90 17.67 -7.70
C PRO A 240 22.01 18.17 -6.27
N LEU A 241 22.03 19.51 -6.11
CA LEU A 241 22.06 20.18 -4.81
C LEU A 241 20.69 20.08 -4.11
N SER A 242 20.39 18.89 -3.59
CA SER A 242 19.17 18.55 -2.87
C SER A 242 19.55 17.76 -1.62
N ALA A 243 19.14 18.25 -0.45
CA ALA A 243 19.14 17.41 0.76
C ALA A 243 18.28 16.17 0.50
N PRO A 244 18.73 14.97 0.92
CA PRO A 244 18.07 13.74 0.51
C PRO A 244 16.74 13.54 1.23
N VAL A 245 15.86 12.79 0.59
CA VAL A 245 14.74 12.10 1.25
C VAL A 245 15.24 10.73 1.67
N LEU A 246 15.21 10.45 2.97
CA LEU A 246 15.63 9.16 3.52
C LEU A 246 14.44 8.19 3.48
N LEU A 247 14.65 7.01 2.90
CA LEU A 247 13.65 5.97 2.76
C LEU A 247 14.16 4.72 3.45
N GLN A 248 13.39 4.21 4.41
CA GLN A 248 13.77 3.04 5.19
C GLN A 248 12.54 2.25 5.63
N HIS A 249 12.73 1.04 6.17
CA HIS A 249 11.60 0.27 6.71
C HIS A 249 11.36 0.62 8.19
N TYR A 250 12.35 0.40 9.06
CA TYR A 250 12.23 0.76 10.48
C TYR A 250 12.22 2.26 10.67
N PRO A 251 11.34 2.81 11.53
CA PRO A 251 11.41 4.20 11.92
C PRO A 251 12.74 4.54 12.61
N LEU A 252 13.12 5.82 12.54
CA LEU A 252 14.13 6.34 13.44
C LEU A 252 13.67 6.23 14.90
N TYR A 253 14.64 6.27 15.81
CA TYR A 253 14.41 6.12 17.23
C TYR A 253 13.33 7.08 17.75
N ARG A 254 12.31 6.50 18.39
CA ARG A 254 11.32 7.19 19.23
C ARG A 254 10.84 6.24 20.32
N ALA A 255 10.40 6.79 21.45
CA ALA A 255 10.06 6.00 22.62
C ALA A 255 8.77 5.17 22.45
N SER A 256 7.80 5.70 21.72
CA SER A 256 6.54 5.05 21.35
C SER A 256 5.80 5.93 20.35
N ASP A 257 4.63 5.46 19.90
CA ASP A 257 3.71 6.23 19.07
C ASP A 257 2.69 7.06 19.88
N ALA A 258 2.93 7.27 21.18
CA ALA A 258 1.96 7.91 22.09
C ALA A 258 1.56 9.33 21.64
N ASN A 259 2.47 10.05 20.99
CA ASN A 259 2.26 11.40 20.49
C ASN A 259 1.66 11.44 19.06
N CYS A 260 1.53 10.29 18.40
CA CYS A 260 0.97 10.21 17.06
C CYS A 260 -0.56 10.41 17.12
N SER A 261 -1.09 11.13 16.14
CA SER A 261 -2.51 11.48 16.04
C SER A 261 -3.00 11.40 14.60
N GLY A 262 -4.32 11.40 14.42
CA GLY A 262 -4.98 11.17 13.13
C GLY A 262 -5.87 9.92 13.16
N GLU A 263 -6.70 9.74 12.14
CA GLU A 263 -7.56 8.54 12.03
C GLU A 263 -6.75 7.26 11.74
N ASP A 264 -5.50 7.43 11.30
CA ASP A 264 -4.62 6.36 10.87
C ASP A 264 -3.44 6.10 11.81
N ALA A 265 -3.37 6.85 12.91
CA ALA A 265 -2.51 6.56 14.03
C ALA A 265 -2.94 5.25 14.71
N ALA A 266 -1.98 4.58 15.34
CA ALA A 266 -2.24 3.37 16.11
C ALA A 266 -3.25 3.65 17.25
N PRO A 267 -4.09 2.67 17.63
CA PRO A 267 -5.05 2.87 18.70
C PRO A 267 -4.34 3.00 20.07
N PRO A 268 -5.00 3.58 21.10
CA PRO A 268 -4.38 3.87 22.40
C PRO A 268 -3.66 2.68 23.06
N GLU A 269 -4.16 1.47 22.90
CA GLU A 269 -3.62 0.22 23.42
C GLU A 269 -2.29 -0.19 22.78
N GLU A 270 -2.03 0.22 21.53
CA GLU A 270 -0.81 -0.07 20.80
C GLU A 270 0.16 1.12 20.86
N ARG A 271 -0.34 2.34 20.59
CA ARG A 271 0.54 3.52 20.48
C ARG A 271 1.26 3.90 21.77
N ASN A 272 0.68 3.54 22.93
CA ASN A 272 1.28 3.83 24.23
C ASN A 272 2.29 2.77 24.69
N VAL A 273 2.44 1.67 23.95
CA VAL A 273 3.43 0.63 24.26
C VAL A 273 4.82 1.18 23.95
N PRO A 274 5.77 1.13 24.90
CA PRO A 274 7.16 1.52 24.65
C PRO A 274 7.78 0.64 23.57
N PHE A 275 8.46 1.27 22.60
CA PHE A 275 9.18 0.57 21.54
C PHE A 275 10.51 -0.01 22.02
N GLU A 276 10.82 -1.20 21.52
CA GLU A 276 12.11 -1.84 21.66
C GLU A 276 13.05 -1.38 20.52
N GLU A 277 14.20 -0.80 20.90
CA GLU A 277 15.24 -0.45 19.95
C GLU A 277 15.75 -1.69 19.22
N LYS A 278 16.06 -1.53 17.92
CA LYS A 278 16.55 -2.59 17.02
C LYS A 278 15.50 -3.66 16.67
N TYR A 279 14.28 -3.50 17.18
CA TYR A 279 13.15 -4.35 16.87
C TYR A 279 12.01 -3.52 16.24
N ASP A 280 11.40 -2.61 17.00
CA ASP A 280 10.30 -1.76 16.54
C ASP A 280 10.80 -0.49 15.83
N VAL A 281 11.99 -0.02 16.21
CA VAL A 281 12.63 1.20 15.70
C VAL A 281 14.14 1.00 15.61
N LEU A 282 14.84 1.84 14.84
CA LEU A 282 16.30 1.91 14.89
C LEU A 282 16.79 2.32 16.29
N SER A 283 18.01 1.89 16.64
CA SER A 283 18.64 2.37 17.86
C SER A 283 18.84 3.89 17.82
N ARG A 284 18.92 4.52 18.99
CA ARG A 284 19.23 5.95 19.12
C ARG A 284 20.54 6.29 18.41
N GLU A 285 21.54 5.43 18.53
CA GLU A 285 22.87 5.59 17.94
C GLU A 285 22.81 5.51 16.41
N ALA A 286 22.12 4.51 15.85
CA ALA A 286 21.94 4.38 14.41
C ALA A 286 21.15 5.56 13.83
N SER A 287 20.11 5.99 14.54
CA SER A 287 19.29 7.14 14.15
C SER A 287 20.11 8.43 14.11
N GLN A 288 20.94 8.67 15.13
CA GLN A 288 21.85 9.81 15.17
C GLN A 288 22.89 9.77 14.05
N LYS A 289 23.47 8.59 13.75
CA LYS A 289 24.39 8.40 12.62
C LYS A 289 23.74 8.80 11.30
N LEU A 290 22.53 8.31 11.01
CA LEU A 290 21.82 8.61 9.76
C LEU A 290 21.50 10.11 9.63
N LEU A 291 20.97 10.72 10.69
CA LEU A 291 20.68 12.16 10.73
C LEU A 291 21.95 13.00 10.54
N TRP A 292 23.05 12.59 11.16
CA TRP A 292 24.33 13.28 11.06
C TRP A 292 24.98 13.14 9.68
N TRP A 293 25.06 11.93 9.13
CA TRP A 293 25.71 11.66 7.85
C TRP A 293 24.94 12.25 6.69
N LEU A 294 23.62 12.11 6.68
CA LEU A 294 22.81 12.38 5.49
C LEU A 294 22.08 13.72 5.57
N ARG A 295 21.86 14.26 6.76
CA ARG A 295 21.12 15.53 7.01
C ARG A 295 19.84 15.59 6.16
N PRO A 296 18.95 14.58 6.27
CA PRO A 296 17.81 14.47 5.39
C PRO A 296 16.80 15.60 5.63
N ARG A 297 16.10 16.02 4.58
CA ARG A 297 15.01 17.01 4.69
C ARG A 297 13.65 16.38 5.00
N LEU A 298 13.55 15.07 4.79
CA LEU A 298 12.37 14.25 5.04
C LEU A 298 12.83 12.80 5.24
N VAL A 299 12.24 12.11 6.20
CA VAL A 299 12.39 10.68 6.42
C VAL A 299 11.04 10.01 6.22
N LEU A 300 10.99 8.93 5.45
CA LEU A 300 9.79 8.11 5.29
C LEU A 300 10.11 6.68 5.71
N SER A 301 9.29 6.13 6.60
CA SER A 301 9.46 4.79 7.18
C SER A 301 8.18 3.95 7.02
N GLY A 302 8.23 2.65 7.32
CA GLY A 302 7.06 1.76 7.43
C GLY A 302 7.01 1.08 8.80
N HIS A 303 6.83 -0.24 8.79
CA HIS A 303 7.00 -1.21 9.89
C HIS A 303 5.91 -1.18 10.97
N THR A 304 5.55 0.00 11.46
CA THR A 304 4.55 0.15 12.55
C THR A 304 3.11 -0.05 12.08
N HIS A 305 2.89 -0.23 10.77
CA HIS A 305 1.59 -0.30 10.08
C HIS A 305 0.70 0.95 10.22
N SER A 306 1.09 1.91 11.06
CA SER A 306 0.32 3.08 11.46
C SER A 306 1.03 4.38 11.11
N ALA A 307 0.24 5.43 10.88
CA ALA A 307 0.82 6.72 10.60
C ALA A 307 1.37 7.34 11.88
N CYS A 308 2.56 7.89 11.76
CA CYS A 308 3.09 8.80 12.75
C CYS A 308 3.91 9.90 12.08
N GLU A 309 3.80 11.12 12.60
CA GLU A 309 4.65 12.24 12.20
C GLU A 309 5.51 12.63 13.40
N VAL A 310 6.82 12.62 13.22
CA VAL A 310 7.79 12.88 14.28
C VAL A 310 8.79 13.92 13.80
N LEU A 311 9.09 14.91 14.63
CA LEU A 311 10.16 15.86 14.38
C LEU A 311 11.40 15.46 15.19
N HIS A 312 12.45 15.02 14.50
CA HIS A 312 13.70 14.59 15.13
C HIS A 312 14.61 15.78 15.49
N PRO A 313 15.56 15.59 16.42
CA PRO A 313 16.58 16.58 16.71
C PRO A 313 17.30 17.06 15.44
N GLY A 314 17.52 18.37 15.31
CA GLY A 314 18.02 18.99 14.09
C GLY A 314 16.92 19.38 13.08
N GLY A 315 15.65 19.12 13.40
CA GLY A 315 14.51 19.56 12.61
C GLY A 315 14.20 18.67 11.41
N ALA A 316 14.65 17.41 11.43
CA ALA A 316 14.35 16.44 10.38
C ALA A 316 12.95 15.81 10.62
N PRO A 317 11.95 16.08 9.78
CA PRO A 317 10.64 15.47 9.91
C PRO A 317 10.67 14.03 9.39
N GLU A 318 10.03 13.13 10.11
CA GLU A 318 9.78 11.74 9.74
C GLU A 318 8.29 11.51 9.63
N VAL A 319 7.87 10.79 8.58
CA VAL A 319 6.51 10.26 8.45
C VAL A 319 6.57 8.75 8.28
N SER A 320 5.97 8.02 9.23
CA SER A 320 5.74 6.59 9.09
C SER A 320 4.51 6.37 8.19
N VAL A 321 4.71 5.63 7.10
CA VAL A 321 3.71 5.29 6.08
C VAL A 321 2.87 4.13 6.61
N PRO A 322 1.54 4.26 6.64
CA PRO A 322 0.65 3.17 7.01
C PRO A 322 0.78 1.94 6.09
N SER A 323 0.37 0.78 6.62
CA SER A 323 0.26 -0.40 5.78
C SER A 323 -0.72 -0.19 4.63
N PHE A 324 -0.34 -0.67 3.45
CA PHE A 324 -1.16 -0.68 2.25
C PHE A 324 -2.19 -1.83 2.22
N SER A 325 -2.11 -2.76 3.18
CA SER A 325 -2.88 -4.01 3.20
C SER A 325 -3.96 -3.99 4.26
N TRP A 326 -5.16 -4.48 3.91
CA TRP A 326 -6.21 -4.72 4.90
C TRP A 326 -5.82 -5.74 5.98
N ARG A 327 -4.76 -6.53 5.76
CA ARG A 327 -4.30 -7.52 6.75
C ARG A 327 -3.84 -6.86 8.05
N ASN A 328 -3.30 -5.65 7.95
CA ASN A 328 -2.69 -4.96 9.08
C ASN A 328 -3.61 -3.87 9.66
N ARG A 329 -4.57 -3.35 8.88
CA ARG A 329 -5.48 -2.28 9.31
C ARG A 329 -6.75 -2.20 8.46
N ASN A 330 -7.84 -1.71 9.06
CA ASN A 330 -9.12 -1.55 8.37
C ASN A 330 -9.12 -0.43 7.31
N ASN A 331 -8.37 0.66 7.54
CA ASN A 331 -8.25 1.82 6.65
C ASN A 331 -6.81 1.99 6.10
N PRO A 332 -6.34 1.10 5.21
CA PRO A 332 -5.01 1.21 4.62
C PRO A 332 -4.90 2.47 3.77
N SER A 333 -3.69 2.96 3.61
CA SER A 333 -3.43 4.18 2.85
C SER A 333 -2.04 4.16 2.24
N PHE A 334 -1.74 5.18 1.45
CA PHE A 334 -0.41 5.49 0.99
C PHE A 334 -0.16 6.99 1.00
N ILE A 335 1.11 7.38 0.92
CA ILE A 335 1.49 8.79 0.87
C ILE A 335 1.81 9.18 -0.58
N MET A 336 1.27 10.31 -1.00
CA MET A 336 1.60 10.99 -2.25
C MET A 336 2.49 12.19 -1.93
N GLY A 337 3.64 12.27 -2.60
CA GLY A 337 4.58 13.38 -2.49
C GLY A 337 4.72 14.14 -3.81
N SER A 338 4.63 15.47 -3.73
CA SER A 338 5.10 16.36 -4.79
C SER A 338 6.42 16.98 -4.35
N LEU A 339 7.52 16.61 -5.00
CA LEU A 339 8.87 16.94 -4.56
C LEU A 339 9.60 17.80 -5.59
N THR A 340 10.32 18.81 -5.12
CA THR A 340 11.32 19.55 -5.90
C THR A 340 12.70 19.33 -5.28
N SER A 341 13.78 19.89 -5.86
CA SER A 341 15.13 19.77 -5.27
C SER A 341 15.25 20.47 -3.91
N ARG A 342 14.32 21.36 -3.57
CA ARG A 342 14.35 22.18 -2.34
C ARG A 342 13.23 21.88 -1.37
N ASP A 343 12.01 21.78 -1.87
CA ASP A 343 10.80 21.66 -1.05
C ASP A 343 10.02 20.38 -1.38
N TYR A 344 9.04 20.06 -0.55
CA TYR A 344 8.12 18.97 -0.78
C TYR A 344 6.76 19.26 -0.14
N ALA A 345 5.72 18.62 -0.67
CA ALA A 345 4.42 18.55 -0.04
C ALA A 345 3.94 17.10 -0.03
N LEU A 346 3.36 16.67 1.08
CA LEU A 346 2.82 15.32 1.26
C LEU A 346 1.30 15.38 1.43
N SER A 347 0.63 14.33 0.98
CA SER A 347 -0.79 14.10 1.26
C SER A 347 -1.04 12.60 1.37
N LYS A 348 -1.96 12.23 2.26
CA LYS A 348 -2.36 10.83 2.45
C LYS A 348 -3.53 10.50 1.52
N CYS A 349 -3.49 9.33 0.91
CA CYS A 349 -4.57 8.79 0.10
C CYS A 349 -5.04 7.47 0.71
N TYR A 350 -6.26 7.49 1.23
CA TYR A 350 -6.88 6.32 1.84
C TYR A 350 -7.43 5.36 0.80
N LEU A 351 -7.41 4.08 1.13
CA LEU A 351 -8.08 3.01 0.41
C LEU A 351 -9.48 2.76 1.02
N PRO A 352 -10.35 2.01 0.33
CA PRO A 352 -11.64 1.64 0.91
C PRO A 352 -11.46 0.89 2.23
N PHE A 353 -12.35 1.13 3.18
CA PHE A 353 -12.35 0.42 4.47
C PHE A 353 -12.79 -1.03 4.26
N GLU A 354 -12.13 -1.99 4.89
CA GLU A 354 -12.54 -3.40 4.80
C GLU A 354 -13.97 -3.59 5.33
N ASP A 355 -14.25 -3.05 6.52
CA ASP A 355 -15.55 -3.15 7.17
C ASP A 355 -16.67 -2.58 6.32
N THR A 356 -16.39 -1.50 5.58
CA THR A 356 -17.37 -0.93 4.65
C THR A 356 -17.73 -1.95 3.57
N VAL A 357 -16.72 -2.60 2.98
CA VAL A 357 -16.95 -3.63 1.96
C VAL A 357 -17.67 -4.85 2.54
N LEU A 358 -17.25 -5.35 3.71
CA LEU A 358 -17.89 -6.48 4.38
C LEU A 358 -19.35 -6.17 4.77
N THR A 359 -19.61 -4.96 5.28
CA THR A 359 -20.97 -4.50 5.62
C THR A 359 -21.85 -4.44 4.38
N MET A 360 -21.32 -4.00 3.24
CA MET A 360 -22.08 -3.99 1.98
C MET A 360 -22.40 -5.40 1.49
N TYR A 361 -21.49 -6.35 1.62
CA TYR A 361 -21.78 -7.75 1.35
C TYR A 361 -22.85 -8.31 2.28
N GLY A 362 -22.79 -8.01 3.58
CA GLY A 362 -23.79 -8.42 4.56
C GLY A 362 -25.19 -7.85 4.25
N ALA A 363 -25.27 -6.55 3.94
CA ALA A 363 -26.51 -5.88 3.56
C ALA A 363 -27.10 -6.46 2.27
N ALA A 364 -26.26 -6.76 1.28
CA ALA A 364 -26.66 -7.41 0.04
C ALA A 364 -27.21 -8.82 0.28
N ALA A 365 -26.56 -9.61 1.14
CA ALA A 365 -27.04 -10.94 1.51
C ALA A 365 -28.43 -10.87 2.19
N GLY A 366 -28.63 -9.92 3.11
CA GLY A 366 -29.93 -9.67 3.74
C GLY A 366 -31.00 -9.28 2.71
N PHE A 367 -30.68 -8.40 1.77
CA PHE A 367 -31.59 -8.00 0.69
C PHE A 367 -31.96 -9.16 -0.24
N LEU A 368 -30.99 -10.00 -0.62
CA LEU A 368 -31.23 -11.20 -1.42
C LEU A 368 -32.17 -12.18 -0.70
N MET A 369 -31.99 -12.38 0.61
CA MET A 369 -32.88 -13.21 1.43
C MET A 369 -34.30 -12.68 1.44
N ILE A 370 -34.49 -11.37 1.58
CA ILE A 370 -35.82 -10.74 1.51
C ILE A 370 -36.46 -10.96 0.12
N LEU A 371 -35.70 -10.79 -0.97
CA LEU A 371 -36.20 -11.03 -2.33
C LEU A 371 -36.68 -12.47 -2.52
N ILE A 372 -35.96 -13.45 -1.96
CA ILE A 372 -36.33 -14.86 -1.99
C ILE A 372 -37.62 -15.10 -1.19
N LEU A 373 -37.69 -14.60 0.06
CA LEU A 373 -38.86 -14.79 0.93
C LEU A 373 -40.12 -14.13 0.35
N VAL A 374 -40.00 -12.93 -0.21
CA VAL A 374 -41.10 -12.24 -0.89
C VAL A 374 -41.55 -13.01 -2.13
N HIS A 375 -40.62 -13.63 -2.88
CA HIS A 375 -40.96 -14.43 -4.05
C HIS A 375 -41.76 -15.70 -3.72
N PHE A 376 -41.42 -16.35 -2.60
CA PHE A 376 -42.12 -17.53 -2.11
C PHE A 376 -43.31 -17.22 -1.20
N GLU A 377 -43.70 -15.94 -1.07
CA GLU A 377 -44.84 -15.48 -0.25
C GLU A 377 -44.73 -15.89 1.24
N HIS A 378 -43.50 -16.09 1.75
CA HIS A 378 -43.23 -16.43 3.15
C HIS A 378 -43.15 -15.20 4.08
N LEU A 379 -43.32 -13.97 3.57
CA LEU A 379 -43.47 -12.78 4.40
C LEU A 379 -44.95 -12.52 4.74
N PRO A 380 -45.34 -12.40 6.03
CA PRO A 380 -46.71 -12.08 6.43
C PRO A 380 -47.18 -10.71 5.90
N SER A 381 -48.51 -10.59 5.75
CA SER A 381 -49.18 -9.71 4.78
C SER A 381 -49.31 -8.19 5.03
N PRO A 382 -48.80 -7.53 6.11
CA PRO A 382 -48.93 -6.07 6.15
C PRO A 382 -48.22 -5.37 4.97
N PHE A 383 -47.14 -5.96 4.43
CA PHE A 383 -46.43 -5.43 3.26
C PHE A 383 -47.08 -5.77 1.91
N LEU A 384 -47.87 -6.86 1.84
CA LEU A 384 -48.55 -7.27 0.60
C LEU A 384 -49.79 -6.41 0.32
N CYS A 385 -50.40 -5.79 1.33
CA CYS A 385 -51.56 -4.93 1.15
C CYS A 385 -51.20 -3.68 0.33
N GLY A 386 -50.09 -3.00 0.64
CA GLY A 386 -49.60 -1.85 -0.13
C GLY A 386 -49.24 -2.19 -1.58
N TRP A 387 -48.61 -3.35 -1.81
CA TRP A 387 -48.25 -3.78 -3.18
C TRP A 387 -49.43 -4.27 -4.02
N LYS A 388 -50.45 -4.89 -3.41
CA LYS A 388 -51.69 -5.23 -4.11
C LYS A 388 -52.51 -3.98 -4.44
N LEU A 389 -52.55 -2.99 -3.54
CA LEU A 389 -53.18 -1.68 -3.78
C LEU A 389 -52.50 -0.91 -4.93
N CYS A 390 -51.17 -0.86 -5.00
CA CYS A 390 -50.47 -0.23 -6.13
C CYS A 390 -50.70 -0.96 -7.48
N ARG A 391 -50.85 -2.28 -7.48
CA ARG A 391 -51.18 -3.03 -8.73
C ARG A 391 -52.63 -2.84 -9.19
N LEU A 392 -53.55 -2.55 -8.27
CA LEU A 392 -54.93 -2.22 -8.60
C LEU A 392 -55.03 -0.80 -9.18
N HIS A 393 -54.18 0.14 -8.74
CA HIS A 393 -54.22 1.52 -9.23
C HIS A 393 -53.60 1.70 -10.62
N MET A 394 -52.59 0.90 -11.01
CA MET A 394 -52.02 0.94 -12.37
C MET A 394 -52.83 0.17 -13.44
N ARG A 395 -54.05 -0.26 -13.14
CA ARG A 395 -54.95 -0.96 -14.08
C ARG A 395 -56.30 -0.28 -14.30
N ARG A 396 -56.46 0.95 -13.82
CA ARG A 396 -57.43 1.91 -14.36
C ARG A 396 -56.68 2.91 -15.21
#